data_AF-A0A6H9LN95-F1
#
_entry.id   AF-A0A6H9LN95-F1
#
_cell.length_a   1.000
_cell.length_b   1.000
_cell.length_c   1.000
_cell.angle_alpha   90.00
_cell.angle_beta   90.00
_cell.angle_gamma   90.00
#
_symmetry.space_group_name_H-M   'P 1'
#
loop_
_entity.id
_entity.type
_entity.pdbx_description
1 polymer ?
#
loop_
_entity_poly.entity_id
_entity_poly.type
_entity_poly.pdbx_seq_one_letter_code
_entity_poly.pdbx_strand_id
1 'polypeptide(L)'
;MKYLLFILTFFALSITAMAQFDDSGWQTKYQENFDSSFTAVDGQQFSQDDWLLFQLLNGGEITIENGYAQLNCPDFWQAGLIRTTQILPDEYKIRTKIGYINYDLTNYETADYNNPDFNSHNGNYENGMYFLTITNDTCVGDECAELWWHYHRKMVIDIDNHKNSDGSETTHPVYMVYMAPQTNAGGNLLRTWTGSFWDTSPWNWNVAYTYNLNSWYYAELEKKDGTIILRLYDGNKNLLRETTPVSLSLVHGMSDSLEFLYLGEPHTDDYEGDVRIDEITLLVPASDCCIGLRGNVDGSEDDLVDIADLTFLVNYSFRGSTSPTCLAEADINATEGIDISDIVYLVGYMFGGGPAPALCN
;
A
#
# COMPACT_ATOMS: atom_id res chain seq x y z
N MET A 1 43.18 56.41 -2.82
CA MET A 1 42.30 55.50 -2.06
C MET A 1 41.06 55.25 -2.91
N LYS A 2 40.94 54.08 -3.54
CA LYS A 2 39.72 53.65 -4.27
C LYS A 2 38.91 52.78 -3.31
N TYR A 3 37.68 53.21 -3.00
CA TYR A 3 36.71 52.44 -2.24
C TYR A 3 36.17 51.31 -3.12
N LEU A 4 36.30 50.06 -2.66
CA LEU A 4 35.71 48.90 -3.29
C LEU A 4 34.33 48.67 -2.66
N LEU A 5 33.28 48.86 -3.45
CA LEU A 5 31.89 48.64 -3.07
C LEU A 5 31.62 47.13 -3.10
N PHE A 6 31.40 46.50 -1.94
CA PHE A 6 30.96 45.11 -1.86
C PHE A 6 29.45 45.06 -2.12
N ILE A 7 29.06 44.53 -3.28
CA ILE A 7 27.67 44.18 -3.58
C ILE A 7 27.42 42.81 -2.93
N LEU A 8 26.61 42.77 -1.87
CA LEU A 8 26.07 41.52 -1.35
C LEU A 8 24.93 41.05 -2.27
N THR A 9 25.19 40.02 -3.07
CA THR A 9 24.15 39.26 -3.75
C THR A 9 23.45 38.36 -2.73
N PHE A 10 22.21 38.69 -2.39
CA PHE A 10 21.32 37.77 -1.69
C PHE A 10 20.93 36.64 -2.65
N PHE A 11 21.46 35.44 -2.42
CA PHE A 11 20.88 34.22 -3.00
C PHE A 11 19.59 33.93 -2.25
N ALA A 12 18.44 34.09 -2.92
CA ALA A 12 17.20 33.49 -2.47
C ALA A 12 17.35 31.97 -2.63
N LEU A 13 17.52 31.25 -1.52
CA LEU A 13 17.29 29.80 -1.52
C LEU A 13 15.80 29.60 -1.79
N SER A 14 15.48 29.14 -2.99
CA SER A 14 14.25 28.44 -3.27
C SER A 14 14.20 27.21 -2.36
N ILE A 15 13.36 27.24 -1.32
CA ILE A 15 12.96 26.03 -0.61
C ILE A 15 12.10 25.25 -1.59
N THR A 16 12.72 24.34 -2.35
CA THR A 16 11.97 23.24 -2.97
C THR A 16 11.32 22.48 -1.83
N ALA A 17 9.99 22.47 -1.79
CA ALA A 17 9.23 21.59 -0.90
C ALA A 17 9.82 20.18 -1.04
N MET A 18 10.25 19.58 0.07
CA MET A 18 10.75 18.21 0.05
C MET A 18 9.64 17.31 -0.46
N ALA A 19 9.95 16.45 -1.43
CA ALA A 19 9.09 15.38 -1.90
C ALA A 19 8.73 14.48 -0.72
N GLN A 20 7.48 14.53 -0.27
CA GLN A 20 7.00 13.74 0.85
C GLN A 20 5.55 13.34 0.61
N PHE A 21 5.20 12.19 1.18
CA PHE A 21 3.82 11.78 1.31
C PHE A 21 3.05 12.78 2.17
N ASP A 22 1.79 13.04 1.82
CA ASP A 22 0.89 13.78 2.70
C ASP A 22 0.22 12.81 3.66
N ASP A 23 0.91 12.52 4.77
CA ASP A 23 0.39 11.68 5.86
C ASP A 23 -0.16 12.53 7.01
N SER A 24 -0.53 13.80 6.74
CA SER A 24 -1.16 14.64 7.76
C SER A 24 -2.49 14.03 8.23
N GLY A 25 -2.61 13.82 9.54
CA GLY A 25 -3.78 13.16 10.13
C GLY A 25 -3.84 11.63 9.89
N TRP A 26 -2.72 11.00 9.57
CA TRP A 26 -2.56 9.55 9.45
C TRP A 26 -1.47 9.05 10.40
N GLN A 27 -1.60 7.82 10.89
CA GLN A 27 -0.55 7.11 11.62
C GLN A 27 -0.35 5.71 11.05
N THR A 28 0.89 5.22 11.02
CA THR A 28 1.21 3.86 10.59
C THR A 28 0.65 2.86 11.60
N LYS A 29 -0.25 1.98 11.16
CA LYS A 29 -0.74 0.85 11.94
C LYS A 29 0.18 -0.36 11.75
N TYR A 30 0.49 -0.68 10.50
CA TYR A 30 1.39 -1.78 10.15
C TYR A 30 2.33 -1.36 9.02
N GLN A 31 3.55 -1.88 9.07
CA GLN A 31 4.53 -1.71 8.00
C GLN A 31 5.40 -2.97 7.90
N GLU A 32 5.51 -3.50 6.68
CA GLU A 32 6.40 -4.61 6.35
C GLU A 32 7.48 -4.12 5.38
N ASN A 33 8.75 -4.33 5.74
CA ASN A 33 9.93 -3.91 4.96
C ASN A 33 10.78 -5.10 4.46
N PHE A 34 10.33 -6.33 4.68
CA PHE A 34 10.98 -7.56 4.20
C PHE A 34 12.44 -7.72 4.67
N ASP A 35 12.72 -7.28 5.90
CA ASP A 35 14.08 -7.21 6.47
C ASP A 35 14.70 -8.59 6.76
N SER A 36 13.89 -9.65 6.82
CA SER A 36 14.34 -11.02 7.14
C SER A 36 14.17 -11.95 5.94
N SER A 37 15.25 -12.63 5.57
CA SER A 37 15.23 -13.54 4.42
C SER A 37 14.54 -14.87 4.70
N PHE A 38 13.62 -15.25 3.83
CA PHE A 38 12.99 -16.57 3.80
C PHE A 38 12.28 -16.81 2.46
N THR A 39 11.96 -18.07 2.17
CA THR A 39 11.08 -18.44 1.05
C THR A 39 9.67 -18.59 1.57
N ALA A 40 8.70 -17.92 0.94
CA ALA A 40 7.31 -17.99 1.33
C ALA A 40 6.75 -19.42 1.17
N VAL A 41 5.86 -19.80 2.07
CA VAL A 41 5.05 -21.01 1.97
C VAL A 41 3.60 -20.59 1.76
N ASP A 42 2.87 -21.30 0.88
CA ASP A 42 1.46 -21.01 0.65
C ASP A 42 0.65 -21.05 1.96
N GLY A 43 -0.19 -20.02 2.16
CA GLY A 43 -1.00 -19.82 3.37
C GLY A 43 -0.20 -19.34 4.60
N GLN A 44 1.11 -19.13 4.49
CA GLN A 44 1.92 -18.62 5.59
C GLN A 44 1.53 -17.18 5.93
N GLN A 45 1.13 -16.97 7.18
CA GLN A 45 0.99 -15.63 7.74
C GLN A 45 2.35 -15.09 8.19
N PHE A 46 2.53 -13.78 8.09
CA PHE A 46 3.80 -13.12 8.39
C PHE A 46 3.60 -11.64 8.75
N SER A 47 4.72 -10.96 9.02
CA SER A 47 4.78 -9.58 9.50
C SER A 47 4.24 -9.42 10.93
N GLN A 48 4.12 -8.17 11.40
CA GLN A 48 3.61 -7.85 12.73
C GLN A 48 2.15 -8.32 12.90
N ASP A 49 1.85 -9.02 14.01
CA ASP A 49 0.49 -9.51 14.30
C ASP A 49 -0.13 -10.39 13.20
N ASP A 50 0.71 -11.04 12.37
CA ASP A 50 0.28 -11.91 11.28
C ASP A 50 -0.69 -11.22 10.31
N TRP A 51 -0.55 -9.90 10.12
CA TRP A 51 -1.48 -9.09 9.34
C TRP A 51 -1.43 -9.35 7.83
N LEU A 52 -0.37 -10.00 7.34
CA LEU A 52 -0.19 -10.39 5.94
C LEU A 52 -0.12 -11.92 5.79
N LEU A 53 -0.49 -12.40 4.61
CA LEU A 53 -0.43 -13.80 4.21
C LEU A 53 0.08 -13.94 2.78
N PHE A 54 0.91 -14.95 2.54
CA PHE A 54 1.30 -15.40 1.21
C PHE A 54 0.29 -16.38 0.65
N GLN A 55 -0.04 -16.22 -0.63
CA GLN A 55 -0.89 -17.15 -1.36
C GLN A 55 -0.21 -17.46 -2.70
N LEU A 56 0.15 -18.73 -2.88
CA LEU A 56 0.95 -19.19 -4.00
C LEU A 56 0.16 -20.23 -4.78
N LEU A 57 0.01 -20.02 -6.09
CA LEU A 57 -0.79 -20.86 -6.97
C LEU A 57 0.10 -21.49 -8.04
N ASN A 58 -0.17 -22.76 -8.36
CA ASN A 58 0.46 -23.51 -9.46
C ASN A 58 2.01 -23.52 -9.47
N GLY A 59 2.64 -23.31 -8.32
CA GLY A 59 4.10 -23.26 -8.19
C GLY A 59 4.72 -21.87 -8.28
N GLY A 60 3.91 -20.80 -8.28
CA GLY A 60 4.42 -19.43 -8.12
C GLY A 60 5.22 -19.28 -6.83
N GLU A 61 6.26 -18.46 -6.87
CA GLU A 61 7.21 -18.32 -5.76
C GLU A 61 7.31 -16.87 -5.28
N ILE A 62 7.38 -16.70 -3.96
CA ILE A 62 7.78 -15.44 -3.34
C ILE A 62 9.01 -15.70 -2.48
N THR A 63 10.12 -15.05 -2.81
CA THR A 63 11.37 -15.13 -2.06
C THR A 63 11.71 -13.78 -1.46
N ILE A 64 12.01 -13.76 -0.18
CA ILE A 64 12.43 -12.55 0.51
C ILE A 64 13.94 -12.58 0.62
N GLU A 65 14.61 -11.71 -0.13
CA GLU A 65 16.06 -11.54 -0.11
C GLU A 65 16.42 -10.07 -0.30
N ASN A 66 17.52 -9.63 0.30
CA ASN A 66 18.05 -8.28 0.10
C ASN A 66 17.09 -7.11 0.46
N GLY A 67 16.16 -7.33 1.40
CA GLY A 67 15.23 -6.29 1.88
C GLY A 67 14.01 -6.06 0.98
N TYR A 68 13.63 -7.02 0.15
CA TYR A 68 12.38 -7.00 -0.61
C TYR A 68 11.83 -8.42 -0.80
N ALA A 69 10.51 -8.52 -0.97
CA ALA A 69 9.89 -9.71 -1.54
C ALA A 69 10.02 -9.66 -3.06
N GLN A 70 10.61 -10.69 -3.65
CA GLN A 70 10.59 -10.93 -5.09
C GLN A 70 9.49 -11.94 -5.39
N LEU A 71 8.52 -11.50 -6.16
CA LEU A 71 7.43 -12.31 -6.68
C LEU A 71 7.84 -12.77 -8.07
N ASN A 72 7.92 -14.08 -8.27
CA ASN A 72 8.42 -14.68 -9.49
C ASN A 72 7.41 -15.71 -10.02
N CYS A 73 6.92 -15.48 -11.22
CA CYS A 73 6.04 -16.36 -11.96
C CYS A 73 6.70 -16.69 -13.31
N PRO A 74 7.69 -17.60 -13.35
CA PRO A 74 8.40 -17.96 -14.58
C PRO A 74 7.57 -18.79 -15.57
N ASP A 75 6.41 -19.34 -15.18
CA ASP A 75 5.48 -19.99 -16.11
C ASP A 75 4.12 -19.24 -16.10
N PHE A 76 3.45 -19.11 -17.26
CA PHE A 76 2.24 -18.28 -17.44
C PHE A 76 1.03 -18.59 -16.52
N TRP A 77 1.00 -19.81 -15.98
CA TRP A 77 -0.04 -20.32 -15.09
C TRP A 77 0.27 -20.18 -13.59
N GLN A 78 1.44 -19.64 -13.25
CA GLN A 78 1.87 -19.44 -11.86
C GLN A 78 1.41 -18.09 -11.34
N ALA A 79 0.97 -18.07 -10.09
CA ALA A 79 0.55 -16.84 -9.43
C ALA A 79 1.13 -16.75 -8.03
N GLY A 80 1.52 -15.53 -7.66
CA GLY A 80 2.01 -15.17 -6.35
C GLY A 80 1.21 -13.97 -5.85
N LEU A 81 0.73 -14.06 -4.62
CA LEU A 81 -0.10 -13.02 -4.02
C LEU A 81 0.33 -12.77 -2.57
N ILE A 82 0.27 -11.51 -2.16
CA ILE A 82 0.32 -11.08 -0.76
C ILE A 82 -1.01 -10.41 -0.45
N ARG A 83 -1.64 -10.79 0.66
CA ARG A 83 -2.90 -10.18 1.08
C ARG A 83 -2.97 -9.91 2.57
N THR A 84 -3.89 -9.07 2.99
CA THR A 84 -4.21 -8.92 4.41
C THR A 84 -4.95 -10.16 4.94
N THR A 85 -4.68 -10.53 6.20
CA THR A 85 -5.43 -11.57 6.92
C THR A 85 -6.68 -11.04 7.59
N GLN A 86 -6.66 -9.75 7.94
CA GLN A 86 -7.76 -9.04 8.60
C GLN A 86 -8.49 -8.13 7.62
N ILE A 87 -9.74 -7.85 7.95
CA ILE A 87 -10.56 -6.83 7.30
C ILE A 87 -9.91 -5.46 7.52
N LEU A 88 -9.82 -4.66 6.46
CA LEU A 88 -9.33 -3.30 6.53
C LEU A 88 -10.28 -2.40 7.36
N PRO A 89 -9.75 -1.38 8.06
CA PRO A 89 -10.59 -0.45 8.83
C PRO A 89 -11.58 0.33 7.95
N ASP A 90 -12.53 1.04 8.57
CA ASP A 90 -13.51 1.86 7.83
C ASP A 90 -12.83 2.97 7.00
N GLU A 91 -11.78 3.58 7.57
CA GLU A 91 -10.90 4.54 6.92
C GLU A 91 -9.46 4.05 7.00
N TYR A 92 -8.74 4.13 5.89
CA TYR A 92 -7.35 3.70 5.81
C TYR A 92 -6.66 4.41 4.65
N LYS A 93 -5.33 4.40 4.73
CA LYS A 93 -4.47 4.64 3.60
C LYS A 93 -3.52 3.46 3.50
N ILE A 94 -3.47 2.82 2.34
CA ILE A 94 -2.52 1.74 2.06
C ILE A 94 -1.55 2.26 1.03
N ARG A 95 -0.26 1.99 1.26
CA ARG A 95 0.82 2.33 0.36
C ARG A 95 1.72 1.13 0.15
N THR A 96 2.05 0.83 -1.11
CA THR A 96 2.98 -0.24 -1.46
C THR A 96 4.12 0.32 -2.30
N LYS A 97 5.34 -0.08 -1.99
CA LYS A 97 6.52 0.25 -2.78
C LYS A 97 6.87 -0.93 -3.67
N ILE A 98 6.68 -0.75 -4.97
CA ILE A 98 6.75 -1.82 -5.96
C ILE A 98 7.60 -1.36 -7.14
N GLY A 99 8.38 -2.26 -7.71
CA GLY A 99 9.30 -1.88 -8.77
C GLY A 99 10.09 -3.05 -9.35
N TYR A 100 11.02 -2.71 -10.25
CA TYR A 100 11.76 -3.70 -11.04
C TYR A 100 10.83 -4.70 -11.74
N ILE A 101 9.79 -4.15 -12.35
CA ILE A 101 8.74 -4.89 -13.05
C ILE A 101 9.30 -5.45 -14.36
N ASN A 102 9.18 -6.77 -14.54
CA ASN A 102 9.57 -7.49 -15.74
C ASN A 102 8.43 -8.38 -16.29
N TYR A 103 7.19 -7.87 -16.23
CA TYR A 103 6.04 -8.47 -16.91
C TYR A 103 5.99 -7.92 -18.34
N ASP A 104 6.67 -8.58 -19.29
CA ASP A 104 6.78 -8.16 -20.70
C ASP A 104 6.14 -9.21 -21.63
N LEU A 105 5.47 -8.78 -22.70
CA LEU A 105 4.85 -9.67 -23.71
C LEU A 105 5.86 -10.53 -24.49
N THR A 106 7.16 -10.26 -24.34
CA THR A 106 8.24 -10.98 -25.00
C THR A 106 8.94 -12.01 -24.11
N ASN A 107 8.50 -12.15 -22.85
CA ASN A 107 9.16 -13.03 -21.89
C ASN A 107 8.82 -14.52 -22.07
N TYR A 108 7.76 -14.85 -22.82
CA TYR A 108 7.30 -16.23 -23.01
C TYR A 108 8.32 -17.17 -23.65
N GLU A 109 8.36 -18.38 -23.15
CA GLU A 109 9.24 -19.42 -23.64
C GLU A 109 8.55 -20.38 -24.61
N THR A 110 9.35 -21.22 -25.27
CA THR A 110 8.80 -22.21 -26.21
C THR A 110 7.88 -23.23 -25.53
N ALA A 111 8.05 -23.48 -24.23
CA ALA A 111 7.18 -24.40 -23.49
C ALA A 111 5.75 -23.85 -23.39
N ASP A 112 5.60 -22.55 -23.10
CA ASP A 112 4.31 -21.85 -23.04
C ASP A 112 3.54 -21.98 -24.35
N TYR A 113 4.17 -21.63 -25.47
CA TYR A 113 3.56 -21.73 -26.80
C TYR A 113 3.11 -23.16 -27.18
N ASN A 114 3.70 -24.18 -26.56
CA ASN A 114 3.32 -25.57 -26.78
C ASN A 114 2.25 -26.06 -25.80
N ASN A 115 1.97 -25.31 -24.74
CA ASN A 115 0.93 -25.62 -23.77
C ASN A 115 -0.44 -25.26 -24.38
N PRO A 116 -1.41 -26.21 -24.44
CA PRO A 116 -2.73 -25.96 -25.00
C PRO A 116 -3.58 -24.96 -24.21
N ASP A 117 -3.23 -24.70 -22.94
CA ASP A 117 -3.94 -23.77 -22.06
C ASP A 117 -3.34 -22.35 -22.12
N PHE A 118 -2.16 -22.18 -22.72
CA PHE A 118 -1.56 -20.86 -22.96
C PHE A 118 -2.32 -20.10 -24.05
N ASN A 119 -2.51 -18.80 -23.88
CA ASN A 119 -3.16 -17.93 -24.86
C ASN A 119 -4.57 -18.38 -25.22
N SER A 120 -5.36 -18.64 -24.18
CA SER A 120 -6.79 -18.90 -24.32
C SER A 120 -7.55 -17.71 -24.98
N HIS A 121 -6.91 -16.53 -25.00
CA HIS A 121 -7.37 -15.27 -25.61
C HIS A 121 -7.09 -15.13 -27.12
N ASN A 122 -6.65 -16.20 -27.78
CA ASN A 122 -6.61 -16.28 -29.25
C ASN A 122 -5.72 -15.20 -29.91
N GLY A 123 -4.62 -14.83 -29.25
CA GLY A 123 -3.56 -13.93 -29.75
C GLY A 123 -3.51 -12.54 -29.12
N ASN A 124 -4.43 -12.22 -28.19
CA ASN A 124 -4.41 -10.97 -27.42
C ASN A 124 -3.72 -11.25 -26.08
N TYR A 125 -2.39 -11.19 -26.07
CA TYR A 125 -1.61 -11.39 -24.86
C TYR A 125 -1.76 -10.20 -23.91
N GLU A 126 -1.95 -10.52 -22.65
CA GLU A 126 -1.99 -9.60 -21.50
C GLU A 126 -0.93 -10.10 -20.51
N ASN A 127 -0.15 -9.18 -19.95
CA ASN A 127 0.93 -9.55 -19.02
C ASN A 127 1.21 -8.40 -18.05
N GLY A 128 1.10 -8.68 -16.76
CA GLY A 128 0.83 -7.65 -15.78
C GLY A 128 0.71 -8.13 -14.34
N MET A 129 0.31 -7.23 -13.47
CA MET A 129 0.07 -7.52 -12.05
C MET A 129 -0.68 -6.37 -11.37
N TYR A 130 -1.29 -6.66 -10.22
CA TYR A 130 -1.90 -5.65 -9.36
C TYR A 130 -0.89 -5.08 -8.36
N PHE A 131 -0.46 -3.83 -8.57
CA PHE A 131 0.34 -3.09 -7.58
C PHE A 131 -0.40 -2.91 -6.26
N LEU A 132 -1.72 -2.75 -6.34
CA LEU A 132 -2.61 -2.59 -5.21
C LEU A 132 -4.01 -2.89 -5.69
N THR A 133 -4.68 -3.85 -5.05
CA THR A 133 -6.11 -4.05 -5.27
C THR A 133 -6.85 -4.23 -3.95
N ILE A 134 -8.02 -3.62 -3.87
CA ILE A 134 -8.96 -3.81 -2.75
C ILE A 134 -10.09 -4.69 -3.22
N THR A 135 -10.41 -5.70 -2.44
CA THR A 135 -11.45 -6.69 -2.74
C THR A 135 -12.55 -6.69 -1.68
N ASN A 136 -13.73 -7.20 -2.01
CA ASN A 136 -14.85 -7.34 -1.06
C ASN A 136 -14.91 -8.68 -0.34
N ASP A 137 -13.99 -9.60 -0.65
CA ASP A 137 -13.96 -10.95 -0.10
C ASP A 137 -12.54 -11.51 -0.22
N THR A 138 -12.33 -12.75 0.22
CA THR A 138 -11.11 -13.52 -0.04
C THR A 138 -11.40 -14.71 -0.93
N CYS A 139 -10.37 -15.19 -1.63
CA CYS A 139 -10.45 -16.38 -2.46
C CYS A 139 -9.52 -17.47 -1.88
N VAL A 140 -9.70 -18.73 -2.28
CA VAL A 140 -8.78 -19.83 -1.95
C VAL A 140 -8.59 -20.77 -3.15
N GLY A 141 -7.39 -21.32 -3.30
CA GLY A 141 -7.06 -22.26 -4.38
C GLY A 141 -7.35 -21.67 -5.76
N ASP A 142 -7.92 -22.48 -6.65
CA ASP A 142 -8.20 -22.12 -8.05
C ASP A 142 -9.26 -21.01 -8.19
N GLU A 143 -10.07 -20.72 -7.15
CA GLU A 143 -10.99 -19.57 -7.19
C GLU A 143 -10.23 -18.26 -7.31
N CYS A 144 -8.98 -18.24 -6.88
CA CYS A 144 -8.12 -17.07 -7.00
C CYS A 144 -7.58 -16.86 -8.41
N ALA A 145 -7.95 -17.71 -9.39
CA ALA A 145 -7.61 -17.52 -10.80
C ALA A 145 -8.76 -16.84 -11.55
N GLU A 146 -8.42 -15.86 -12.40
CA GLU A 146 -9.29 -15.13 -13.34
C GLU A 146 -10.61 -14.58 -12.78
N LEU A 147 -11.66 -15.41 -12.80
CA LEU A 147 -13.04 -14.97 -12.85
C LEU A 147 -13.47 -14.26 -11.57
N TRP A 148 -12.97 -14.70 -10.43
CA TRP A 148 -13.31 -14.11 -9.13
C TRP A 148 -12.95 -12.62 -9.08
N TRP A 149 -11.81 -12.23 -9.65
CA TRP A 149 -11.35 -10.83 -9.65
C TRP A 149 -12.31 -9.88 -10.34
N HIS A 150 -12.93 -10.31 -11.43
CA HIS A 150 -13.91 -9.51 -12.18
C HIS A 150 -15.15 -9.13 -11.37
N TYR A 151 -15.46 -9.87 -10.31
CA TYR A 151 -16.61 -9.64 -9.45
C TYR A 151 -16.24 -9.11 -8.06
N HIS A 152 -15.00 -9.33 -7.62
CA HIS A 152 -14.59 -9.06 -6.24
C HIS A 152 -13.62 -7.89 -6.08
N ARG A 153 -12.93 -7.44 -7.13
CA ARG A 153 -12.11 -6.22 -7.07
C ARG A 153 -12.99 -4.96 -7.00
N LYS A 154 -12.60 -4.00 -6.18
CA LYS A 154 -13.27 -2.70 -5.97
C LYS A 154 -12.46 -1.55 -6.56
N MET A 155 -11.17 -1.50 -6.24
CA MET A 155 -10.20 -0.48 -6.68
C MET A 155 -8.91 -1.17 -7.05
N VAL A 156 -8.26 -0.73 -8.12
CA VAL A 156 -7.02 -1.35 -8.62
C VAL A 156 -6.06 -0.27 -9.10
N ILE A 157 -4.80 -0.37 -8.69
CA ILE A 157 -3.65 0.16 -9.44
C ILE A 157 -3.01 -1.04 -10.11
N ASP A 158 -3.09 -1.06 -11.43
CA ASP A 158 -2.82 -2.22 -12.27
C ASP A 158 -1.72 -1.87 -13.26
N ILE A 159 -0.93 -2.87 -13.64
CA ILE A 159 -0.07 -2.81 -14.81
C ILE A 159 -0.43 -3.97 -15.70
N ASP A 160 -0.62 -3.70 -16.98
CA ASP A 160 -0.97 -4.74 -17.94
C ASP A 160 -0.46 -4.35 -19.32
N ASN A 161 0.67 -4.94 -19.70
CA ASN A 161 1.15 -4.85 -21.06
C ASN A 161 0.20 -5.64 -21.95
N HIS A 162 -0.49 -4.95 -22.84
CA HIS A 162 -1.49 -5.59 -23.68
C HIS A 162 -1.18 -5.48 -25.17
N LYS A 163 -1.58 -6.51 -25.91
CA LYS A 163 -1.64 -6.47 -27.36
C LYS A 163 -3.07 -6.18 -27.82
N ASN A 164 -3.26 -5.03 -28.44
CA ASN A 164 -4.55 -4.62 -28.94
C ASN A 164 -5.00 -5.44 -30.15
N SER A 165 -6.32 -5.54 -30.33
CA SER A 165 -6.95 -6.21 -31.47
C SER A 165 -6.56 -5.66 -32.85
N ASP A 166 -6.05 -4.42 -32.92
CA ASP A 166 -5.52 -3.80 -34.14
C ASP A 166 -4.03 -4.10 -34.38
N GLY A 167 -3.40 -4.87 -33.50
CA GLY A 167 -2.00 -5.25 -33.54
C GLY A 167 -1.04 -4.23 -32.91
N SER A 168 -1.55 -3.13 -32.36
CA SER A 168 -0.73 -2.21 -31.56
C SER A 168 -0.48 -2.77 -30.16
N GLU A 169 0.56 -2.27 -29.48
CA GLU A 169 0.93 -2.70 -28.13
C GLU A 169 0.96 -1.48 -27.21
N THR A 170 0.39 -1.62 -26.02
CA THR A 170 0.59 -0.65 -24.94
C THR A 170 1.64 -1.20 -24.00
N THR A 171 2.78 -0.53 -23.98
CA THR A 171 3.94 -0.96 -23.20
C THR A 171 4.06 -0.14 -21.93
N HIS A 172 4.29 -0.84 -20.83
CA HIS A 172 4.47 -0.36 -19.47
C HIS A 172 3.36 0.56 -18.94
N PRO A 173 2.07 0.30 -19.20
CA PRO A 173 1.03 1.14 -18.66
C PRO A 173 0.87 0.91 -17.16
N VAL A 174 0.54 1.98 -16.45
CA VAL A 174 -0.10 1.94 -15.14
C VAL A 174 -1.52 2.42 -15.32
N TYR A 175 -2.47 1.61 -14.91
CA TYR A 175 -3.88 1.92 -14.87
C TYR A 175 -4.31 2.21 -13.42
N MET A 176 -5.25 3.14 -13.28
CA MET A 176 -5.90 3.44 -12.01
C MET A 176 -7.40 3.30 -12.24
N VAL A 177 -8.02 2.35 -11.55
CA VAL A 177 -9.35 1.87 -11.90
C VAL A 177 -10.20 1.67 -10.65
N TYR A 178 -11.48 1.97 -10.77
CA TYR A 178 -12.48 1.49 -9.83
C TYR A 178 -13.57 0.71 -10.55
N MET A 179 -14.15 -0.27 -9.86
CA MET A 179 -15.30 -1.02 -10.33
C MET A 179 -16.57 -0.29 -9.93
N ALA A 180 -17.43 0.02 -10.89
CA ALA A 180 -18.72 0.61 -10.61
C ALA A 180 -19.76 -0.47 -10.22
N PRO A 181 -20.84 -0.13 -9.48
CA PRO A 181 -21.87 -1.08 -9.09
C PRO A 181 -22.64 -1.72 -10.26
N GLN A 182 -22.56 -1.15 -11.46
CA GLN A 182 -23.17 -1.75 -12.65
C GLN A 182 -22.32 -2.93 -13.14
N THR A 183 -22.95 -3.94 -13.74
CA THR A 183 -22.26 -5.07 -14.34
C THR A 183 -22.42 -5.10 -15.87
N ASN A 184 -21.51 -5.79 -16.54
CA ASN A 184 -21.63 -6.20 -17.95
C ASN A 184 -21.32 -7.70 -18.09
N ALA A 185 -21.11 -8.18 -19.32
CA ALA A 185 -20.81 -9.59 -19.58
C ALA A 185 -19.48 -10.08 -18.98
N GLY A 186 -18.54 -9.17 -18.67
CA GLY A 186 -17.21 -9.46 -18.11
C GLY A 186 -17.06 -9.06 -16.64
N GLY A 187 -18.16 -8.87 -15.90
CA GLY A 187 -18.14 -8.58 -14.47
C GLY A 187 -18.57 -7.16 -14.11
N ASN A 188 -18.01 -6.62 -13.04
CA ASN A 188 -18.26 -5.24 -12.64
C ASN A 188 -17.71 -4.28 -13.70
N LEU A 189 -18.47 -3.24 -14.00
CA LEU A 189 -18.12 -2.29 -15.04
C LEU A 189 -17.01 -1.36 -14.54
N LEU A 190 -15.83 -1.49 -15.14
CA LEU A 190 -14.67 -0.69 -14.77
C LEU A 190 -14.80 0.80 -15.16
N ARG A 191 -14.05 1.63 -14.45
CA ARG A 191 -13.93 3.08 -14.61
C ARG A 191 -12.48 3.44 -14.48
N THR A 192 -11.92 4.02 -15.53
CA THR A 192 -10.47 4.21 -15.65
C THR A 192 -10.12 5.69 -15.56
N TRP A 193 -9.00 5.99 -14.92
CA TRP A 193 -8.45 7.33 -14.87
C TRP A 193 -7.68 7.64 -16.16
N THR A 194 -7.94 8.79 -16.78
CA THR A 194 -7.25 9.22 -18.02
C THR A 194 -5.92 9.93 -17.77
N GLY A 195 -5.53 10.06 -16.50
CA GLY A 195 -4.49 11.02 -16.08
C GLY A 195 -5.05 12.40 -15.74
N SER A 196 -6.32 12.69 -16.04
CA SER A 196 -6.96 14.00 -15.74
C SER A 196 -8.42 13.93 -15.30
N PHE A 197 -9.17 12.90 -15.70
CA PHE A 197 -10.55 12.68 -15.27
C PHE A 197 -10.91 11.20 -15.29
N TRP A 198 -11.98 10.82 -14.60
CA TRP A 198 -12.54 9.47 -14.65
C TRP A 198 -13.38 9.29 -15.91
N ASP A 199 -12.93 8.44 -16.83
CA ASP A 199 -13.71 8.06 -18.00
C ASP A 199 -14.69 6.93 -17.63
N THR A 200 -15.97 7.17 -17.92
CA THR A 200 -17.09 6.29 -17.55
C THR A 200 -17.66 5.51 -18.73
N SER A 201 -17.02 5.62 -19.90
CA SER A 201 -17.40 4.90 -21.10
C SER A 201 -17.31 3.39 -20.88
N PRO A 202 -18.23 2.59 -21.46
CA PRO A 202 -18.11 1.14 -21.39
C PRO A 202 -16.90 0.68 -22.21
N TRP A 203 -16.09 -0.21 -21.64
CA TRP A 203 -14.92 -0.86 -22.29
C TRP A 203 -13.76 0.09 -22.61
N ASN A 204 -13.09 0.62 -21.58
CA ASN A 204 -11.93 1.49 -21.74
C ASN A 204 -10.81 1.20 -20.73
N TRP A 205 -9.59 1.10 -21.23
CA TRP A 205 -8.38 1.08 -20.41
C TRP A 205 -7.57 2.31 -20.77
N ASN A 206 -7.75 3.39 -20.00
CA ASN A 206 -7.00 4.62 -20.23
C ASN A 206 -5.74 4.59 -19.37
N VAL A 207 -4.59 4.72 -20.02
CA VAL A 207 -3.29 4.74 -19.35
C VAL A 207 -3.20 5.97 -18.45
N ALA A 208 -3.06 5.76 -17.14
CA ALA A 208 -2.88 6.85 -16.18
C ALA A 208 -1.42 7.35 -16.17
N TYR A 209 -0.47 6.43 -16.31
CA TYR A 209 0.96 6.70 -16.34
C TYR A 209 1.69 5.60 -17.13
N THR A 210 2.93 5.86 -17.57
CA THR A 210 3.79 4.84 -18.19
C THR A 210 5.01 4.66 -17.31
N TYR A 211 5.17 3.47 -16.73
CA TYR A 211 6.30 3.20 -15.85
C TYR A 211 7.61 2.99 -16.63
N ASN A 212 8.71 3.19 -15.93
CA ASN A 212 10.06 2.92 -16.42
C ASN A 212 10.52 1.58 -15.84
N LEU A 213 11.22 0.80 -16.65
CA LEU A 213 11.90 -0.40 -16.19
C LEU A 213 12.91 -0.07 -15.08
N ASN A 214 13.22 -1.07 -14.25
CA ASN A 214 14.24 -0.99 -13.19
C ASN A 214 14.05 0.19 -12.21
N SER A 215 12.80 0.61 -12.02
CA SER A 215 12.45 1.76 -11.18
C SER A 215 11.49 1.35 -10.07
N TRP A 216 11.56 2.07 -8.95
CA TRP A 216 10.61 1.96 -7.84
C TRP A 216 9.46 2.97 -8.00
N TYR A 217 8.29 2.55 -7.56
CA TYR A 217 7.08 3.35 -7.47
C TYR A 217 6.42 3.12 -6.12
N TYR A 218 5.66 4.12 -5.64
CA TYR A 218 4.68 3.89 -4.59
C TYR A 218 3.28 3.98 -5.15
N ALA A 219 2.49 2.93 -4.99
CA ALA A 219 1.06 2.92 -5.25
C ALA A 219 0.32 3.16 -3.94
N GLU A 220 -0.61 4.10 -3.93
CA GLU A 220 -1.36 4.45 -2.72
C GLU A 220 -2.86 4.53 -3.01
N LEU A 221 -3.64 4.02 -2.05
CA LEU A 221 -5.07 4.23 -1.97
C LEU A 221 -5.40 4.83 -0.60
N GLU A 222 -6.08 5.97 -0.62
CA GLU A 222 -6.62 6.63 0.57
C GLU A 222 -8.15 6.54 0.56
N LYS A 223 -8.75 5.99 1.61
CA LYS A 223 -10.19 5.94 1.86
C LYS A 223 -10.48 6.75 3.12
N LYS A 224 -11.14 7.90 2.95
CA LYS A 224 -11.46 8.84 4.03
C LYS A 224 -12.67 9.70 3.69
N ASP A 225 -13.48 10.04 4.70
CA ASP A 225 -14.62 10.97 4.60
C ASP A 225 -15.61 10.57 3.48
N GLY A 226 -15.84 9.27 3.29
CA GLY A 226 -16.76 8.76 2.27
C GLY A 226 -16.26 8.89 0.83
N THR A 227 -14.96 9.05 0.64
CA THR A 227 -14.31 9.10 -0.68
C THR A 227 -13.05 8.26 -0.75
N ILE A 228 -12.62 7.94 -1.97
CA ILE A 228 -11.35 7.27 -2.26
C ILE A 228 -10.52 8.11 -3.23
N ILE A 229 -9.21 8.16 -3.00
CA ILE A 229 -8.21 8.76 -3.87
C ILE A 229 -7.13 7.72 -4.15
N LEU A 230 -6.75 7.56 -5.42
CA LEU A 230 -5.56 6.80 -5.82
C LEU A 230 -4.42 7.74 -6.13
N ARG A 231 -3.20 7.35 -5.73
CA ARG A 231 -1.97 8.09 -6.02
C ARG A 231 -0.86 7.15 -6.49
N LEU A 232 0.00 7.70 -7.35
CA LEU A 232 1.24 7.06 -7.78
C LEU A 232 2.38 8.04 -7.55
N TYR A 233 3.45 7.57 -6.92
CA TYR A 233 4.68 8.32 -6.68
C TYR A 233 5.86 7.61 -7.33
N ASP A 234 6.92 8.36 -7.62
CA ASP A 234 8.20 7.75 -7.97
C ASP A 234 8.93 7.22 -6.72
N GLY A 235 10.05 6.50 -6.92
CA GLY A 235 10.87 5.97 -5.83
C GLY A 235 11.45 7.03 -4.88
N ASN A 236 11.47 8.31 -5.29
CA ASN A 236 11.88 9.44 -4.46
C ASN A 236 10.70 10.13 -3.75
N LYS A 237 9.50 9.53 -3.79
CA LYS A 237 8.27 10.03 -3.17
C LYS A 237 7.73 11.31 -3.81
N ASN A 238 8.08 11.59 -5.07
CA ASN A 238 7.45 12.66 -5.84
C ASN A 238 6.10 12.18 -6.40
N LEU A 239 5.04 12.96 -6.21
CA LEU A 239 3.73 12.65 -6.76
C LEU A 239 3.78 12.69 -8.29
N LEU A 240 3.45 11.56 -8.93
CA LEU A 240 3.35 11.43 -10.38
C LEU A 240 1.91 11.59 -10.84
N ARG A 241 0.97 10.95 -10.15
CA ARG A 241 -0.47 10.97 -10.45
C ARG A 241 -1.30 10.95 -9.18
N GLU A 242 -2.42 11.66 -9.24
CA GLU A 242 -3.49 11.64 -8.24
C GLU A 242 -4.82 11.70 -8.99
N THR A 243 -5.79 10.91 -8.54
CA THR A 243 -7.15 10.93 -9.08
C THR A 243 -8.00 11.97 -8.38
N THR A 244 -9.00 12.54 -9.06
CA THR A 244 -10.08 13.23 -8.33
C THR A 244 -10.82 12.25 -7.41
N PRO A 245 -11.24 12.66 -6.20
CA PRO A 245 -11.92 11.77 -5.25
C PRO A 245 -13.15 11.07 -5.84
N VAL A 246 -13.31 9.79 -5.54
CA VAL A 246 -14.47 8.98 -5.93
C VAL A 246 -15.34 8.74 -4.70
N SER A 247 -16.63 9.05 -4.75
CA SER A 247 -17.54 8.71 -3.64
C SER A 247 -17.68 7.20 -3.50
N LEU A 248 -17.72 6.68 -2.26
CA LEU A 248 -17.92 5.24 -2.02
C LEU A 248 -19.20 4.70 -2.68
N SER A 249 -20.24 5.52 -2.80
CA SER A 249 -21.49 5.14 -3.46
C SER A 249 -21.36 4.83 -4.95
N LEU A 250 -20.27 5.25 -5.59
CA LEU A 250 -19.96 4.96 -6.98
C LEU A 250 -19.08 3.72 -7.16
N VAL A 251 -18.58 3.14 -6.08
CA VAL A 251 -17.66 1.99 -6.13
C VAL A 251 -18.37 0.73 -5.66
N HIS A 252 -18.24 -0.34 -6.44
CA HIS A 252 -18.84 -1.64 -6.18
C HIS A 252 -18.51 -2.13 -4.77
N GLY A 253 -19.54 -2.45 -3.99
CA GLY A 253 -19.39 -3.04 -2.66
C GLY A 253 -18.62 -2.18 -1.64
N MET A 254 -18.34 -0.91 -1.94
CA MET A 254 -17.45 -0.08 -1.10
C MET A 254 -18.16 0.60 0.07
N SER A 255 -19.48 0.47 0.14
CA SER A 255 -20.28 0.82 1.33
C SER A 255 -20.39 -0.33 2.34
N ASP A 256 -19.77 -1.49 2.05
CA ASP A 256 -19.63 -2.62 2.97
C ASP A 256 -18.34 -2.49 3.78
N SER A 257 -18.27 -3.10 4.96
CA SER A 257 -17.07 -3.12 5.80
C SER A 257 -16.09 -4.24 5.41
N LEU A 258 -16.47 -5.18 4.54
CA LEU A 258 -15.58 -6.26 4.10
C LEU A 258 -14.62 -5.78 3.00
N GLU A 259 -13.37 -5.53 3.40
CA GLU A 259 -12.30 -5.06 2.52
C GLU A 259 -10.98 -5.75 2.82
N PHE A 260 -10.30 -6.24 1.79
CA PHE A 260 -8.98 -6.87 1.89
C PHE A 260 -8.04 -6.30 0.84
N LEU A 261 -6.78 -6.09 1.22
CA LEU A 261 -5.70 -5.76 0.29
C LEU A 261 -5.22 -7.04 -0.37
N TYR A 262 -4.97 -6.98 -1.68
CA TYR A 262 -4.13 -7.92 -2.41
C TYR A 262 -3.08 -7.18 -3.23
N LEU A 263 -1.94 -7.82 -3.39
CA LEU A 263 -0.81 -7.43 -4.23
C LEU A 263 -0.35 -8.68 -4.98
N GLY A 264 0.19 -8.49 -6.18
CA GLY A 264 0.75 -9.58 -6.96
C GLY A 264 -0.07 -9.87 -8.20
N GLU A 265 0.15 -11.05 -8.74
CA GLU A 265 -0.45 -11.46 -10.00
C GLU A 265 -1.36 -12.67 -9.78
N PRO A 266 -2.70 -12.51 -9.93
CA PRO A 266 -3.61 -13.61 -9.67
C PRO A 266 -4.15 -14.35 -10.89
N HIS A 267 -3.93 -13.84 -12.10
CA HIS A 267 -4.31 -14.52 -13.33
C HIS A 267 -3.32 -15.67 -13.59
N THR A 268 -3.81 -16.72 -14.23
CA THR A 268 -3.05 -17.95 -14.49
C THR A 268 -3.19 -18.37 -15.96
N ASP A 269 -3.41 -17.41 -16.85
CA ASP A 269 -3.83 -17.69 -18.22
C ASP A 269 -2.96 -17.06 -19.33
N ASP A 270 -2.09 -16.10 -19.02
CA ASP A 270 -1.10 -15.52 -19.97
C ASP A 270 0.07 -14.76 -19.28
N TYR A 271 0.26 -14.87 -17.96
CA TYR A 271 1.07 -13.93 -17.18
C TYR A 271 2.41 -14.51 -16.73
N GLU A 272 3.52 -13.95 -17.20
CA GLU A 272 4.87 -14.38 -16.83
C GLU A 272 5.77 -13.19 -16.53
N GLY A 273 6.47 -13.24 -15.41
CA GLY A 273 7.44 -12.23 -15.07
C GLY A 273 7.80 -12.19 -13.59
N ASP A 274 8.53 -11.15 -13.24
CA ASP A 274 8.88 -10.88 -11.86
C ASP A 274 8.68 -9.41 -11.49
N VAL A 275 8.41 -9.20 -10.20
CA VAL A 275 8.35 -7.88 -9.58
C VAL A 275 8.95 -7.94 -8.19
N ARG A 276 9.36 -6.78 -7.69
CA ARG A 276 9.80 -6.62 -6.31
C ARG A 276 8.84 -5.74 -5.53
N ILE A 277 8.59 -6.12 -4.28
CA ILE A 277 7.83 -5.38 -3.29
C ILE A 277 8.79 -5.10 -2.12
N ASP A 278 9.07 -3.83 -1.86
CA ASP A 278 10.04 -3.38 -0.86
C ASP A 278 9.35 -2.91 0.43
N GLU A 279 8.13 -2.42 0.33
CA GLU A 279 7.38 -1.90 1.48
C GLU A 279 5.87 -2.12 1.28
N ILE A 280 5.18 -2.54 2.34
CA ILE A 280 3.72 -2.50 2.44
C ILE A 280 3.36 -1.78 3.74
N THR A 281 2.70 -0.64 3.63
CA THR A 281 2.33 0.21 4.77
C THR A 281 0.82 0.38 4.82
N LEU A 282 0.21 0.04 5.97
CA LEU A 282 -1.15 0.38 6.32
C LEU A 282 -1.14 1.53 7.32
N LEU A 283 -1.74 2.66 6.92
CA LEU A 283 -2.03 3.78 7.78
C LEU A 283 -3.52 3.82 8.10
N VAL A 284 -3.83 4.26 9.31
CA VAL A 284 -5.19 4.55 9.77
C VAL A 284 -5.26 6.04 10.10
N PRO A 285 -6.47 6.64 10.16
CA PRO A 285 -6.58 8.00 10.68
C PRO A 285 -5.80 8.08 11.97
N ALA A 286 -4.99 9.14 12.10
CA ALA A 286 -4.47 9.51 13.38
C ALA A 286 -5.70 9.80 14.24
N SER A 287 -6.15 8.80 14.98
CA SER A 287 -7.09 9.04 16.05
C SER A 287 -6.34 9.91 17.05
N ASP A 288 -7.08 10.76 17.74
CA ASP A 288 -6.81 10.89 19.17
C ASP A 288 -7.03 9.51 19.78
N CYS A 289 -6.11 8.56 19.50
CA CYS A 289 -6.00 7.29 20.21
C CYS A 289 -5.78 7.55 21.69
N CYS A 290 -5.31 8.76 21.99
CA CYS A 290 -5.21 9.35 23.28
C CYS A 290 -6.57 9.87 23.72
N ILE A 291 -7.08 9.41 24.85
CA ILE A 291 -8.36 9.86 25.39
C ILE A 291 -8.12 10.52 26.76
N GLY A 292 -8.60 11.75 26.92
CA GLY A 292 -8.47 12.45 28.20
C GLY A 292 -7.04 12.88 28.51
N LEU A 293 -6.36 12.15 29.41
CA LEU A 293 -4.99 12.46 29.82
C LEU A 293 -4.04 11.47 29.18
N ARG A 294 -2.90 11.98 28.69
CA ARG A 294 -1.80 11.15 28.24
C ARG A 294 -1.28 10.24 29.36
N GLY A 295 -0.62 9.16 28.98
CA GLY A 295 0.10 8.27 29.87
C GLY A 295 -0.43 6.85 29.94
N ASN A 296 -1.49 6.47 29.21
CA ASN A 296 -1.89 5.08 28.98
C ASN A 296 -1.05 4.48 27.84
N VAL A 297 0.27 4.44 28.04
CA VAL A 297 1.27 4.09 27.03
C VAL A 297 1.16 2.61 26.61
N ASP A 298 0.73 1.75 27.52
CA ASP A 298 0.57 0.32 27.24
C ASP A 298 -0.78 -0.02 26.57
N GLY A 299 -1.68 0.95 26.45
CA GLY A 299 -2.96 0.82 25.78
C GLY A 299 -3.99 0.01 26.56
N SER A 300 -3.93 0.01 27.89
CA SER A 300 -4.90 -0.67 28.76
C SER A 300 -6.33 -0.18 28.51
N GLU A 301 -7.31 -1.10 28.52
CA GLU A 301 -8.73 -0.78 28.27
C GLU A 301 -9.36 0.13 29.34
N ASP A 302 -8.78 0.15 30.54
CA ASP A 302 -9.28 0.94 31.68
C ASP A 302 -8.87 2.42 31.57
N ASP A 303 -7.96 2.76 30.66
CA ASP A 303 -7.47 4.12 30.41
C ASP A 303 -6.90 4.81 31.66
N LEU A 304 -6.13 4.04 32.43
CA LEU A 304 -5.52 4.47 33.68
C LEU A 304 -4.01 4.54 33.54
N VAL A 305 -3.43 5.66 33.99
CA VAL A 305 -1.98 5.81 34.08
C VAL A 305 -1.45 5.05 35.30
N ASP A 306 -0.69 3.98 35.08
CA ASP A 306 -0.07 3.17 36.12
C ASP A 306 1.40 2.77 35.83
N ILE A 307 1.93 1.78 36.58
CA ILE A 307 3.33 1.36 36.49
C ILE A 307 3.66 0.57 35.22
N ALA A 308 2.66 -0.07 34.61
CA ALA A 308 2.80 -0.78 33.36
C ALA A 308 3.14 0.20 32.24
N ASP A 309 2.50 1.37 32.20
CA ASP A 309 2.79 2.45 31.24
C ASP A 309 4.23 2.94 31.32
N LEU A 310 4.70 3.24 32.52
CA LEU A 310 6.08 3.68 32.73
C LEU A 310 7.08 2.60 32.30
N THR A 311 6.78 1.34 32.62
CA THR A 311 7.61 0.20 32.23
C THR A 311 7.63 0.03 30.72
N PHE A 312 6.48 0.19 30.07
CA PHE A 312 6.32 0.14 28.62
C PHE A 312 7.12 1.27 27.96
N LEU A 313 6.92 2.52 28.39
CA LEU A 313 7.62 3.69 27.86
C LEU A 313 9.14 3.55 27.96
N VAL A 314 9.67 3.08 29.09
CA VAL A 314 11.11 2.83 29.26
C VAL A 314 11.62 1.73 28.30
N ASN A 315 10.86 0.65 28.13
CA ASN A 315 11.23 -0.41 27.20
C ASN A 315 11.21 0.08 25.74
N TYR A 316 10.20 0.88 25.37
CA TYR A 316 10.11 1.48 24.04
C TYR A 316 11.28 2.42 23.78
N SER A 317 11.58 3.35 24.69
CA SER A 317 12.64 4.35 24.50
C SER A 317 14.07 3.78 24.49
N PHE A 318 14.34 2.66 25.18
CA PHE A 318 15.71 2.18 25.36
C PHE A 318 15.99 0.74 24.92
N ARG A 319 14.96 -0.08 24.72
CA ARG A 319 15.13 -1.51 24.43
C ARG A 319 14.52 -1.92 23.09
N GLY A 320 13.95 -0.99 22.34
CA GLY A 320 13.35 -1.25 21.03
C GLY A 320 12.21 -2.27 21.11
N SER A 321 11.39 -2.20 22.16
CA SER A 321 10.16 -2.98 22.22
C SER A 321 9.17 -2.50 21.15
N THR A 322 8.07 -3.25 20.98
CA THR A 322 6.94 -2.86 20.14
C THR A 322 6.52 -1.42 20.43
N SER A 323 6.25 -0.66 19.38
CA SER A 323 5.77 0.72 19.47
C SER A 323 4.44 0.79 20.24
N PRO A 324 4.19 1.84 21.05
CA PRO A 324 2.87 2.10 21.63
C PRO A 324 1.80 2.11 20.54
N THR A 325 0.63 1.52 20.84
CA THR A 325 -0.54 1.58 19.94
C THR A 325 -1.02 3.02 19.75
N CYS A 326 -0.76 3.88 20.74
CA CYS A 326 -0.97 5.32 20.64
C CYS A 326 0.31 6.09 20.95
N LEU A 327 0.93 6.70 19.95
CA LEU A 327 2.15 7.50 20.17
C LEU A 327 1.87 8.79 20.96
N ALA A 328 0.66 9.35 20.84
CA ALA A 328 0.26 10.53 21.60
C ALA A 328 0.21 10.25 23.12
N GLU A 329 -0.13 9.02 23.54
CA GLU A 329 -0.09 8.60 24.94
C GLU A 329 1.33 8.57 25.52
N ALA A 330 2.35 8.39 24.67
CA ALA A 330 3.76 8.30 25.07
C ALA A 330 4.49 9.65 25.15
N ASP A 331 3.98 10.71 24.51
CA ASP A 331 4.46 12.09 24.61
C ASP A 331 3.76 12.78 25.79
N ILE A 332 4.09 12.33 27.00
CA ILE A 332 3.43 12.64 28.28
C ILE A 332 3.30 14.15 28.52
N ASN A 333 4.27 14.93 28.03
CA ASN A 333 4.32 16.38 28.23
C ASN A 333 3.83 17.21 27.03
N ALA A 334 3.34 16.56 25.96
CA ALA A 334 2.84 17.17 24.74
C ALA A 334 3.85 18.12 24.05
N THR A 335 5.10 17.67 23.92
CA THR A 335 6.16 18.40 23.22
C THR A 335 6.34 17.98 21.75
N GLU A 336 5.42 17.16 21.22
CA GLU A 336 5.42 16.66 19.83
C GLU A 336 6.61 15.72 19.54
N GLY A 337 7.13 15.05 20.57
CA GLY A 337 8.17 14.04 20.47
C GLY A 337 8.26 13.19 21.74
N ILE A 338 8.70 11.93 21.59
CA ILE A 338 8.88 11.01 22.72
C ILE A 338 10.36 10.98 23.09
N ASP A 339 10.71 11.49 24.26
CA ASP A 339 12.09 11.49 24.75
C ASP A 339 12.21 11.21 26.26
N ILE A 340 13.42 11.40 26.81
CA ILE A 340 13.68 11.14 28.23
C ILE A 340 12.86 12.05 29.16
N SER A 341 12.44 13.22 28.69
CA SER A 341 11.64 14.17 29.46
C SER A 341 10.23 13.63 29.73
N ASP A 342 9.66 12.81 28.84
CA ASP A 342 8.37 12.16 29.05
C ASP A 342 8.43 11.13 30.18
N ILE A 343 9.50 10.32 30.21
CA ILE A 343 9.76 9.36 31.29
C ILE A 343 9.92 10.09 32.62
N VAL A 344 10.70 11.17 32.65
CA VAL A 344 10.90 11.97 33.86
C VAL A 344 9.58 12.61 34.30
N TYR A 345 8.75 13.06 33.37
CA TYR A 345 7.44 13.63 33.65
C TYR A 345 6.52 12.59 34.29
N LEU A 346 6.41 11.40 33.69
CA LEU A 346 5.56 10.32 34.17
C LEU A 346 5.98 9.82 35.56
N VAL A 347 7.29 9.65 35.79
CA VAL A 347 7.84 9.34 37.13
C VAL A 347 7.48 10.44 38.14
N GLY A 348 7.60 11.71 37.74
CA GLY A 348 7.27 12.87 38.55
C GLY A 348 5.80 12.89 38.95
N TYR A 349 4.89 12.63 38.01
CA TYR A 349 3.46 12.51 38.25
C TYR A 349 3.15 11.34 39.22
N MET A 350 3.63 10.14 38.90
CA MET A 350 3.32 8.92 39.65
C MET A 350 3.86 8.91 41.08
N PHE A 351 5.07 9.44 41.30
CA PHE A 351 5.80 9.27 42.56
C PHE A 351 6.23 10.59 43.22
N GLY A 352 6.31 11.68 42.47
CA GLY A 352 6.85 12.96 42.91
C GLY A 352 5.82 14.03 43.25
N GLY A 353 4.53 13.78 43.01
CA GLY A 353 3.49 14.80 43.12
C GLY A 353 3.59 15.89 42.06
N GLY A 354 4.18 15.55 40.90
CA GLY A 354 4.25 16.41 39.73
C GLY A 354 2.87 16.68 39.10
N PRO A 355 2.80 17.59 38.11
CA PRO A 355 1.55 17.85 37.39
C PRO A 355 1.00 16.59 36.71
N ALA A 356 -0.31 16.56 36.50
CA ALA A 356 -0.93 15.53 35.66
C ALA A 356 -0.38 15.59 34.22
N PRO A 357 -0.32 14.46 33.50
CA PRO A 357 0.04 14.44 32.09
C PRO A 357 -0.79 15.42 31.24
N ALA A 358 -0.25 15.78 30.08
CA ALA A 358 -0.96 16.68 29.18
C ALA A 358 -2.26 16.04 28.65
N LEU A 359 -3.22 16.88 28.27
CA LEU A 359 -4.45 16.41 27.64
C LEU A 359 -4.18 15.90 26.22
N CYS A 360 -4.99 14.93 25.81
CA CYS A 360 -5.11 14.51 24.42
C CYS A 360 -5.85 15.60 23.64
N ASN A 361 -5.26 16.11 22.55
CA ASN A 361 -5.73 17.30 21.82
C ASN A 361 -5.56 17.16 20.31
#